data_AF-A0A940KR36-F1
#
_entry.id   AF-A0A940KR36-F1
#
_cell.length_a   1.000
_cell.length_b   1.000
_cell.length_c   1.000
_cell.angle_alpha   90.00
_cell.angle_beta   90.00
_cell.angle_gamma   90.00
#
_symmetry.space_group_name_H-M   'P 1'
#
loop_
_entity.id
_entity.type
_entity.pdbx_description
1 polymer ?
#
loop_
_entity_poly.entity_id
_entity_poly.type
_entity_poly.pdbx_seq_one_letter_code
_entity_poly.pdbx_strand_id
1 'polypeptide(L)'
;MVGITFIEHFLGQPAHLFSYLETNAAWDTSMAARKTASYGVAYNYSQITYPYQEMLSPIKNVAAAIESTLGFLPNNCLINYYLDGKSKMGFDSGQTDILAENTGVAIVSLG
;
A
#
# COMPACT_ATOMS: atom_id res chain seq x y z
N MET A 1 5.15 1.59 18.51
CA MET A 1 3.93 0.72 18.55
C MET A 1 4.33 -0.67 19.03
N VAL A 2 3.49 -1.32 19.84
CA VAL A 2 3.70 -2.73 20.23
C VAL A 2 2.58 -3.55 19.59
N GLY A 3 2.92 -4.42 18.64
CA GLY A 3 1.96 -5.31 18.00
C GLY A 3 1.08 -4.63 16.93
N ILE A 4 -0.21 -4.99 16.91
CA ILE A 4 -1.16 -4.65 15.84
C ILE A 4 -2.13 -3.58 16.34
N THR A 5 -2.35 -2.53 15.53
CA THR A 5 -3.39 -1.52 15.75
C THR A 5 -4.42 -1.61 14.63
N PHE A 6 -5.71 -1.65 14.98
CA PHE A 6 -6.82 -1.65 14.02
C PHE A 6 -7.66 -0.39 14.20
N ILE A 7 -7.91 0.33 13.10
CA ILE A 7 -8.65 1.59 13.09
C ILE A 7 -9.73 1.50 12.01
N GLU A 8 -10.98 1.45 12.44
CA GLU A 8 -12.13 1.50 11.53
C GLU A 8 -12.31 2.89 10.95
N HIS A 9 -12.81 2.98 9.72
CA HIS A 9 -13.12 4.24 9.04
C HIS A 9 -11.97 5.26 9.05
N PHE A 10 -10.73 4.78 8.91
CA PHE A 10 -9.51 5.59 8.96
C PHE A 10 -9.50 6.77 7.97
N LEU A 11 -10.14 6.61 6.80
CA LEU A 11 -10.25 7.64 5.78
C LEU A 11 -11.66 8.21 5.70
N GLY A 12 -11.78 9.53 5.53
CA GLY A 12 -13.08 10.21 5.40
C GLY A 12 -13.78 10.03 4.04
N GLN A 13 -13.04 9.78 2.95
CA GLN A 13 -13.61 9.61 1.60
C GLN A 13 -13.00 8.38 0.88
N PRO A 14 -13.17 7.16 1.42
CA PRO A 14 -12.49 5.96 0.90
C PRO A 14 -12.96 5.59 -0.51
N ALA A 15 -14.24 5.79 -0.84
CA ALA A 15 -14.79 5.50 -2.16
C ALA A 15 -14.17 6.37 -3.27
N HIS A 16 -13.93 7.66 -3.01
CA HIS A 16 -13.29 8.55 -3.98
C HIS A 16 -11.83 8.14 -4.23
N LEU A 17 -11.10 7.79 -3.16
CA LEU A 17 -9.73 7.27 -3.30
C LEU A 17 -9.71 5.96 -4.10
N PHE A 18 -10.64 5.05 -3.83
CA PHE A 18 -10.77 3.79 -4.57
C PHE A 18 -10.95 4.04 -6.07
N SER A 19 -11.98 4.81 -6.47
CA SER A 19 -12.25 5.11 -7.88
C SER A 19 -11.09 5.84 -8.56
N TYR A 20 -10.42 6.73 -7.84
CA TYR A 20 -9.23 7.43 -8.36
C TYR A 20 -8.10 6.43 -8.64
N LEU A 21 -7.73 5.58 -7.68
CA LEU A 21 -6.64 4.62 -7.84
C LEU A 21 -6.96 3.58 -8.91
N GLU A 22 -8.20 3.10 -8.98
CA GLU A 22 -8.65 2.16 -10.01
C GLU A 22 -8.33 2.68 -11.42
N THR A 23 -8.56 3.98 -11.65
CA THR A 23 -8.40 4.60 -12.97
C THR A 23 -6.98 5.11 -13.23
N ASN A 24 -6.28 5.61 -12.20
CA ASN A 24 -5.05 6.40 -12.36
C ASN A 24 -3.78 5.69 -11.89
N ALA A 25 -3.88 4.57 -11.17
CA ALA A 25 -2.67 3.87 -10.75
C ALA A 25 -1.96 3.23 -11.95
N ALA A 26 -0.63 3.20 -11.90
CA ALA A 26 0.22 2.59 -12.91
C ALA A 26 0.22 1.06 -12.74
N TRP A 27 -0.91 0.43 -13.07
CA TRP A 27 -1.14 -0.98 -12.86
C TRP A 27 -0.19 -1.86 -13.67
N ASP A 28 0.60 -2.65 -12.98
CA ASP A 28 1.20 -3.86 -13.48
C ASP A 28 0.13 -4.98 -13.48
N THR A 29 -0.13 -5.53 -14.66
CA THR A 29 -1.09 -6.61 -14.91
C THR A 29 -0.44 -7.94 -15.29
N SER A 30 0.88 -8.08 -15.07
CA SER A 30 1.63 -9.31 -15.37
C SER A 30 1.19 -10.48 -14.49
N MET A 31 0.75 -10.20 -13.26
CA MET A 31 0.24 -11.20 -12.34
C MET A 31 -1.23 -11.53 -12.65
N ALA A 32 -1.51 -12.80 -12.98
CA ALA A 32 -2.89 -13.25 -13.24
C ALA A 32 -3.82 -13.13 -12.03
N ALA A 33 -3.28 -13.21 -10.81
CA ALA A 33 -4.08 -13.26 -9.58
C ALA A 33 -4.58 -11.88 -9.10
N ARG A 34 -3.89 -10.78 -9.45
CA ARG A 34 -4.19 -9.42 -9.00
C ARG A 34 -3.39 -8.39 -9.81
N LYS A 35 -3.84 -7.15 -9.85
CA LYS A 35 -3.02 -6.03 -10.35
C LYS A 35 -2.18 -5.46 -9.21
N THR A 36 -1.01 -4.94 -9.53
CA THR A 36 -0.15 -4.25 -8.55
C THR A 36 0.29 -2.89 -9.05
N ALA A 37 0.54 -1.96 -8.15
CA ALA A 37 1.20 -0.69 -8.46
C ALA A 37 2.11 -0.32 -7.30
N SER A 38 3.28 0.25 -7.57
CA SER A 38 4.27 0.57 -6.53
C SER A 38 4.73 2.02 -6.67
N TYR A 39 4.75 2.73 -5.56
CA TYR A 39 5.10 4.14 -5.47
C TYR A 39 6.09 4.40 -4.34
N GLY A 40 6.89 5.45 -4.49
CA GLY A 40 7.95 5.82 -3.57
C GLY A 40 9.20 4.95 -3.73
N VAL A 41 9.94 4.80 -2.64
CA VAL A 41 11.16 3.97 -2.59
C VAL A 41 10.81 2.55 -3.03
N ALA A 42 11.56 1.99 -3.96
CA ALA A 42 11.25 0.67 -4.51
C ALA A 42 11.26 -0.41 -3.43
N TYR A 43 10.14 -1.14 -3.32
CA TYR A 43 10.05 -2.37 -2.53
C TYR A 43 10.40 -3.54 -3.44
N ASN A 44 11.67 -3.94 -3.44
CA ASN A 44 12.15 -5.06 -4.23
C ASN A 44 11.94 -6.35 -3.43
N TYR A 45 10.95 -7.16 -3.80
CA TYR A 45 10.62 -8.41 -3.11
C TYR A 45 10.37 -9.55 -4.11
N SER A 46 10.73 -10.79 -3.72
CA SER A 46 10.47 -12.03 -4.47
C SER A 46 10.73 -11.96 -5.99
N GLN A 47 11.89 -11.42 -6.39
CA GLN A 47 12.31 -11.27 -7.80
C GLN A 47 11.51 -10.25 -8.63
N ILE A 48 10.57 -9.52 -8.03
CA ILE A 48 9.86 -8.42 -8.69
C ILE A 48 10.55 -7.11 -8.32
N THR A 49 11.02 -6.40 -9.34
CA THR A 49 11.62 -5.07 -9.21
C THR A 49 10.63 -4.05 -9.72
N TYR A 50 10.20 -3.15 -8.84
CA TYR A 50 9.40 -2.00 -9.24
C TYR A 50 10.33 -0.79 -9.45
N PRO A 51 10.23 -0.08 -10.59
CA PRO A 51 10.96 1.18 -10.74
C PRO A 51 10.43 2.21 -9.73
N TYR A 52 11.30 3.12 -9.29
CA TYR A 52 10.86 4.27 -8.51
C TYR A 52 9.80 5.06 -9.29
N GLN A 53 8.70 5.38 -8.63
CA GLN A 53 7.66 6.26 -9.12
C GLN A 53 7.28 7.23 -8.01
N GLU A 54 7.06 8.50 -8.35
CA GLU A 54 6.63 9.47 -7.34
C GLU A 54 5.24 9.10 -6.80
N MET A 55 5.05 9.15 -5.47
CA MET A 55 3.74 8.94 -4.88
C MET A 55 2.71 9.93 -5.40
N LEU A 56 1.57 9.41 -5.88
CA LEU A 56 0.43 10.23 -6.29
C LEU A 56 -0.07 11.07 -5.10
N SER A 57 -0.59 12.27 -5.36
CA SER A 57 -1.08 13.17 -4.30
C SER A 57 -2.09 12.50 -3.35
N PRO A 58 -3.05 11.67 -3.80
CA PRO A 58 -3.95 10.96 -2.90
C PRO A 58 -3.23 9.94 -1.99
N ILE A 59 -2.16 9.31 -2.46
CA ILE A 59 -1.33 8.39 -1.66
C ILE A 59 -0.52 9.18 -0.61
N LYS A 60 0.03 10.34 -0.99
CA LYS A 60 0.71 11.25 -0.06
C LYS A 60 -0.23 11.71 1.07
N ASN A 61 -1.50 11.97 0.77
CA ASN A 61 -2.50 12.32 1.79
C ASN A 61 -2.75 11.17 2.77
N VAL A 62 -2.80 9.92 2.29
CA VAL A 62 -2.90 8.73 3.15
C VAL A 62 -1.65 8.59 4.01
N ALA A 63 -0.45 8.79 3.44
CA ALA A 63 0.81 8.77 4.18
C ALA A 63 0.85 9.82 5.30
N ALA A 64 0.37 11.04 5.04
CA ALA A 64 0.25 12.09 6.05
C ALA A 64 -0.75 11.75 7.16
N ALA A 65 -1.89 11.12 6.82
CA ALA A 65 -2.84 10.63 7.82
C ALA A 65 -2.22 9.53 8.70
N ILE A 66 -1.42 8.63 8.12
CA ILE A 66 -0.68 7.60 8.84
C ILE A 66 0.34 8.24 9.78
N GLU A 67 1.10 9.23 9.31
CA GLU A 67 2.07 9.96 10.13
C GLU A 67 1.40 10.62 11.34
N SER A 68 0.31 11.34 11.12
CA SER A 68 -0.46 12.00 12.18
C SER A 68 -1.01 11.02 13.23
N THR A 69 -1.34 9.79 12.81
CA THR A 69 -2.01 8.80 13.68
C THR A 69 -1.03 7.83 14.36
N LEU A 70 0.01 7.40 13.65
CA LEU A 70 0.93 6.34 14.07
C LEU A 70 2.36 6.82 14.31
N GLY A 71 2.68 8.08 13.97
CA GLY A 71 3.97 8.71 14.25
C GLY A 71 5.10 8.33 13.29
N PHE A 72 4.79 7.76 12.11
CA PHE A 72 5.77 7.50 11.07
C PHE A 72 5.22 7.82 9.68
N LEU A 73 6.07 8.33 8.79
CA LEU A 73 5.72 8.66 7.41
C LEU A 73 6.16 7.54 6.45
N PRO A 74 5.23 6.82 5.80
CA PRO A 74 5.59 5.85 4.78
C PRO A 74 6.30 6.50 3.59
N ASN A 75 7.43 5.93 3.16
CA ASN A 75 8.16 6.34 1.95
C ASN A 75 7.99 5.36 0.77
N ASN A 76 7.26 4.26 0.98
CA ASN A 76 6.86 3.27 -0.02
C ASN A 76 5.35 2.99 0.10
N CYS A 77 4.71 2.70 -1.03
CA CYS A 77 3.34 2.19 -1.09
C CYS A 77 3.22 1.15 -2.20
N LEU A 78 2.99 -0.11 -1.82
CA LEU A 78 2.57 -1.18 -2.72
C LEU A 78 1.05 -1.35 -2.66
N ILE A 79 0.39 -1.14 -3.80
CA ILE A 79 -1.04 -1.32 -3.96
C ILE A 79 -1.30 -2.68 -4.58
N ASN A 80 -2.23 -3.44 -4.00
CA ASN A 80 -2.72 -4.68 -4.56
C ASN A 80 -4.21 -4.52 -4.87
N TYR A 81 -4.59 -4.72 -6.13
CA TYR A 81 -5.99 -4.65 -6.56
C TYR A 81 -6.51 -6.04 -6.91
N TYR A 82 -7.43 -6.50 -6.07
CA TYR A 82 -8.14 -7.76 -6.16
C TYR A 82 -9.48 -7.50 -6.87
N LEU A 83 -9.64 -8.05 -8.08
CA LEU A 83 -10.80 -7.74 -8.94
C LEU A 83 -12.08 -8.43 -8.44
N ASP A 84 -11.95 -9.64 -7.91
CA ASP A 84 -13.06 -10.44 -7.40
C ASP A 84 -12.58 -11.39 -6.30
N GLY A 85 -13.50 -12.19 -5.75
CA GLY A 85 -13.20 -13.19 -4.72
C GLY A 85 -12.31 -14.36 -5.17
N LYS A 86 -11.85 -14.41 -6.44
CA LYS A 86 -10.90 -15.41 -6.94
C LYS A 86 -9.46 -14.88 -6.90
N SER A 87 -9.27 -13.57 -6.81
CA SER A 87 -7.97 -12.95 -6.58
C SER A 87 -7.43 -13.36 -5.21
N LYS A 88 -6.14 -13.71 -5.14
CA LYS A 88 -5.53 -14.23 -3.92
C LYS A 88 -4.07 -13.83 -3.75
N MET A 89 -3.64 -13.83 -2.50
CA MET A 89 -2.24 -13.77 -2.09
C MET A 89 -1.98 -15.01 -1.24
N GLY A 90 -0.90 -15.74 -1.53
CA GLY A 90 -0.48 -16.87 -0.69
C GLY A 90 -0.03 -16.38 0.69
N PHE A 91 0.26 -17.33 1.59
CA PHE A 91 0.91 -16.99 2.86
C PHE A 91 2.27 -16.35 2.59
N ASP A 92 2.50 -15.20 3.21
CA ASP A 92 3.73 -14.43 3.09
C ASP A 92 4.03 -13.75 4.42
N SER A 93 5.31 -13.61 4.73
CA SER A 93 5.78 -12.79 5.85
C SER A 93 6.49 -11.58 5.29
N GLY A 94 5.92 -10.39 5.49
CA GLY A 94 6.55 -9.15 5.05
C GLY A 94 7.99 -9.03 5.57
N GLN A 95 8.89 -8.55 4.73
CA GLN A 95 10.28 -8.34 5.11
C GLN A 95 10.36 -7.11 6.04
N THR A 96 10.79 -7.31 7.29
CA THR A 96 10.83 -6.23 8.30
C THR A 96 12.22 -5.65 8.52
N ASP A 97 13.27 -6.34 8.09
CA ASP A 97 14.68 -5.91 8.19
C ASP A 97 15.00 -4.66 7.35
N ILE A 98 14.19 -4.37 6.33
CA ILE A 98 14.32 -3.16 5.50
C ILE A 98 13.59 -1.93 6.09
N LEU A 99 12.84 -2.10 7.18
CA LEU A 99 12.11 -1.01 7.81
C LEU A 99 13.04 -0.16 8.66
N ALA A 100 12.83 1.15 8.64
CA ALA A 100 13.52 2.05 9.55
C ALA A 100 13.13 1.76 11.01
N GLU A 101 14.04 2.02 11.95
CA GLU A 101 13.77 1.84 13.37
C GLU A 101 12.50 2.60 13.81
N ASN A 102 11.73 1.99 14.71
CA ASN A 102 10.47 2.53 15.23
C ASN A 102 9.36 2.76 14.19
N THR A 103 9.49 2.23 12.99
CA THR A 103 8.43 2.24 11.96
C THR A 103 7.72 0.89 11.86
N GLY A 104 6.69 0.82 11.02
CA GLY A 104 5.95 -0.41 10.76
C GLY A 104 5.31 -0.39 9.38
N VAL A 105 4.43 -1.37 9.14
CA VAL A 105 3.63 -1.45 7.92
C VAL A 105 2.20 -1.02 8.23
N ALA A 106 1.68 -0.06 7.47
CA ALA A 106 0.28 0.34 7.51
C ALA A 106 -0.46 -0.29 6.33
N ILE A 107 -1.58 -0.97 6.61
CA ILE A 107 -2.45 -1.55 5.58
C ILE A 107 -3.75 -0.74 5.57
N VAL A 108 -4.07 -0.17 4.42
CA VAL A 108 -5.32 0.57 4.19
C VAL A 108 -6.12 -0.18 3.13
N SER A 109 -7.27 -0.71 3.53
CA SER A 109 -8.18 -1.42 2.63
C SER A 109 -9.28 -0.48 2.13
N LEU A 110 -9.63 -0.61 0.85
CA LEU A 110 -10.66 0.17 0.17
C LEU A 110 -11.57 -0.80 -0.60
N GLY A 111 -12.87 -0.50 -0.66
CA GLY A 111 -13.87 -1.33 -1.33
C GLY A 111 -14.61 -2.29 -0.42
#